data_AF-A0A7S2CK87-F1
#
_entry.id   AF-A0A7S2CK87-F1
#
_cell.length_a   1.000
_cell.length_b   1.000
_cell.length_c   1.000
_cell.angle_alpha   90.00
_cell.angle_beta   90.00
_cell.angle_gamma   90.00
#
_symmetry.space_group_name_H-M   'P 1'
#
loop_
_entity.id
_entity.type
_entity.pdbx_description
1 polymer ?
#
loop_
_entity_poly.entity_id
_entity_poly.type
_entity_poly.pdbx_seq_one_letter_code
_entity_poly.pdbx_strand_id
1 'polypeptide(L)'
;GREALFHDRATCGSAMAGVTWPATGAPLPSISKGEAEEFYMELLSRYRDPLFQIDLAKVFRTTDPRQLGYSIELSNLFRPVRDDLLARFGFPTGEVGDVAMALALGELLHDADIKCLLRQVDEHLYRNEAPIIAGSTSLTKRQVIEALRLMIAAFRSPDLHRTM
;
A
#
# COMPACT_ATOMS: atom_id res chain seq x y z
N GLY A 1 -15.12 -27.01 49.44
CA GLY A 1 -16.17 -26.52 48.53
C GLY A 1 -15.60 -25.41 47.68
N ARG A 2 -15.82 -25.52 46.35
CA ARG A 2 -15.40 -24.63 45.24
C ARG A 2 -13.90 -24.68 44.92
N GLU A 3 -13.45 -25.64 44.11
CA GLU A 3 -13.57 -25.78 42.64
C GLU A 3 -12.89 -24.68 41.83
N ALA A 4 -11.95 -25.16 41.01
CA ALA A 4 -11.11 -24.44 40.08
C ALA A 4 -11.92 -23.82 38.94
N LEU A 5 -11.55 -22.61 38.55
CA LEU A 5 -11.97 -21.97 37.31
C LEU A 5 -11.01 -20.80 37.07
N PHE A 6 -10.01 -20.98 36.24
CA PHE A 6 -9.66 -19.98 35.23
C PHE A 6 -9.01 -20.67 34.04
N HIS A 7 -9.78 -20.64 32.97
CA HIS A 7 -9.55 -21.27 31.69
C HIS A 7 -8.40 -20.61 30.93
N ASP A 8 -7.58 -21.48 30.36
CA ASP A 8 -7.24 -21.54 28.94
C ASP A 8 -6.78 -20.25 28.25
N ARG A 9 -5.48 -20.22 27.97
CA ARG A 9 -4.85 -19.35 26.99
C ARG A 9 -5.43 -19.67 25.61
N ALA A 10 -6.26 -18.77 25.10
CA ALA A 10 -6.62 -18.78 23.69
C ALA A 10 -5.36 -18.55 22.83
N THR A 11 -5.00 -19.61 22.13
CA THR A 11 -4.15 -19.72 20.95
C THR A 11 -4.28 -18.52 20.01
N CYS A 12 -3.23 -17.70 19.91
CA CYS A 12 -2.92 -16.97 18.68
C CYS A 12 -2.41 -17.99 17.65
N GLY A 13 -3.34 -18.74 17.05
CA GLY A 13 -3.06 -19.72 16.01
C GLY A 13 -4.10 -19.62 14.92
N SER A 14 -3.62 -19.44 13.69
CA SER A 14 -4.35 -19.65 12.43
C SER A 14 -5.42 -18.65 12.02
N ALA A 15 -4.99 -17.70 11.19
CA ALA A 15 -5.80 -17.18 10.07
C ALA A 15 -4.91 -16.83 8.86
N MET A 16 -3.94 -17.69 8.52
CA MET A 16 -3.23 -17.68 7.24
C MET A 16 -3.54 -18.96 6.42
N ALA A 17 -4.64 -19.65 6.76
CA ALA A 17 -5.12 -20.83 6.05
C ALA A 17 -6.15 -20.38 5.02
N GLY A 18 -5.69 -20.06 3.80
CA GLY A 18 -6.61 -19.74 2.70
C GLY A 18 -5.95 -19.15 1.46
N VAL A 19 -4.74 -18.62 1.57
CA VAL A 19 -4.04 -18.06 0.42
C VAL A 19 -2.99 -19.04 -0.07
N THR A 20 -3.40 -19.97 -0.92
CA THR A 20 -2.46 -20.71 -1.75
C THR A 20 -1.96 -19.76 -2.82
N TRP A 21 -0.73 -19.26 -2.65
CA TRP A 21 0.00 -18.71 -3.79
C TRP A 21 -0.02 -19.74 -4.91
N PRO A 22 -0.19 -19.33 -6.18
CA PRO A 22 -0.08 -20.25 -7.29
C PRO A 22 1.19 -21.08 -7.11
N ALA A 23 1.02 -22.41 -7.08
CA ALA A 23 2.14 -23.33 -7.02
C ALA A 23 3.18 -22.92 -8.07
N THR A 24 4.46 -23.04 -7.72
CA THR A 24 5.61 -22.70 -8.58
C THR A 24 5.37 -23.20 -10.00
N GLY A 25 4.94 -22.31 -10.90
CA GLY A 25 4.53 -22.65 -12.27
C GLY A 25 3.17 -22.13 -12.76
N ALA A 26 2.30 -21.57 -11.91
CA ALA A 26 1.11 -20.89 -12.44
C ALA A 26 1.51 -19.55 -13.09
N PRO A 27 0.81 -19.14 -14.17
CA PRO A 27 1.13 -17.92 -14.89
C PRO A 27 1.03 -16.72 -13.94
N LEU A 28 1.99 -15.79 -14.09
CA LEU A 28 1.93 -14.51 -13.37
C LEU A 28 0.61 -13.82 -13.71
N PRO A 29 -0.02 -13.14 -12.72
CA PRO A 29 -1.17 -12.30 -13.02
C PRO A 29 -0.72 -11.24 -14.03
N SER A 30 -1.41 -11.18 -15.17
CA SER A 30 -1.19 -10.20 -16.21
C SER A 30 -2.43 -9.34 -16.35
N ILE A 31 -2.20 -8.07 -16.68
CA ILE A 31 -3.25 -7.09 -16.94
C ILE A 31 -2.96 -6.47 -18.31
N SER A 32 -3.98 -6.27 -19.13
CA SER A 32 -3.81 -5.60 -20.40
C SER A 32 -3.50 -4.12 -20.20
N LYS A 33 -2.94 -3.45 -21.22
CA LYS A 33 -2.73 -1.99 -21.20
C LYS A 33 -4.05 -1.24 -20.92
N GLY A 34 -5.15 -1.64 -21.56
CA GLY A 34 -6.44 -0.97 -21.37
C GLY A 34 -6.98 -1.09 -19.93
N GLU A 35 -6.84 -2.27 -19.32
CA GLU A 35 -7.21 -2.47 -17.91
C GLU A 35 -6.29 -1.69 -16.97
N ALA A 36 -4.99 -1.58 -17.27
CA ALA A 36 -4.08 -0.76 -16.49
C ALA A 36 -4.40 0.75 -16.59
N GLU A 37 -4.74 1.24 -17.77
CA GLU A 37 -5.23 2.61 -17.95
C GLU A 37 -6.51 2.86 -17.16
N GLU A 38 -7.48 1.93 -17.24
CA GLU A 38 -8.71 2.02 -16.44
C GLU A 38 -8.41 2.02 -14.94
N PHE A 39 -7.49 1.17 -14.48
CA PHE A 39 -7.04 1.13 -13.09
C PHE A 39 -6.50 2.47 -12.62
N TYR A 40 -5.57 3.07 -13.37
CA TYR A 40 -4.99 4.35 -12.99
C TYR A 40 -5.98 5.51 -13.11
N MET A 41 -6.90 5.48 -14.07
CA MET A 41 -7.97 6.48 -14.17
C MET A 41 -8.94 6.41 -13.00
N GLU A 42 -9.34 5.20 -12.58
CA GLU A 42 -10.19 5.02 -11.40
C GLU A 42 -9.44 5.46 -10.13
N LEU A 43 -8.18 5.06 -9.96
CA LEU A 43 -7.33 5.50 -8.85
C LEU A 43 -7.22 7.03 -8.79
N LEU A 44 -6.96 7.68 -9.93
CA LEU A 44 -6.92 9.13 -10.05
C LEU A 44 -8.26 9.78 -9.70
N SER A 45 -9.38 9.19 -10.13
CA SER A 45 -10.73 9.65 -9.79
C SER A 45 -10.97 9.62 -8.28
N ARG A 46 -10.63 8.52 -7.61
CA ARG A 46 -10.75 8.38 -6.14
C ARG A 46 -9.86 9.38 -5.41
N TYR A 47 -8.64 9.59 -5.87
CA TYR A 47 -7.74 10.57 -5.26
C TYR A 47 -8.13 12.01 -5.58
N ARG A 48 -8.93 12.26 -6.60
CA ARG A 48 -9.51 13.58 -6.87
C ARG A 48 -10.73 13.89 -6.01
N ASP A 49 -11.30 12.89 -5.34
CA ASP A 49 -12.46 13.08 -4.50
C ASP A 49 -12.21 14.15 -3.41
N PRO A 50 -13.06 15.18 -3.29
CA PRO A 50 -12.85 16.25 -2.31
C PRO A 50 -12.81 15.78 -0.86
N LEU A 51 -13.61 14.77 -0.50
CA LEU A 51 -13.63 14.26 0.88
C LEU A 51 -12.35 13.49 1.17
N PHE A 52 -11.92 12.64 0.24
CA PHE A 52 -10.63 11.96 0.32
C PHE A 52 -9.47 12.95 0.50
N GLN A 53 -9.46 14.03 -0.27
CA GLN A 53 -8.43 15.07 -0.19
C GLN A 53 -8.45 15.83 1.14
N ILE A 54 -9.62 16.06 1.73
CA ILE A 54 -9.76 16.66 3.07
C ILE A 54 -9.16 15.72 4.12
N ASP A 55 -9.47 14.43 4.06
CA ASP A 55 -8.96 13.45 5.01
C ASP A 55 -7.44 13.26 4.85
N LEU A 56 -6.94 13.21 3.62
CA LEU A 56 -5.50 13.14 3.35
C LEU A 56 -4.77 14.37 3.91
N ALA A 57 -5.31 15.57 3.68
CA ALA A 57 -4.74 16.80 4.20
C ALA A 57 -4.78 16.84 5.74
N LYS A 58 -5.80 16.25 6.36
CA LYS A 58 -5.88 16.10 7.82
C LYS A 58 -4.72 15.24 8.32
N VAL A 59 -4.51 14.04 7.75
CA VAL A 59 -3.40 13.15 8.14
C VAL A 59 -2.05 13.86 8.02
N PHE A 60 -1.80 14.57 6.92
CA PHE A 60 -0.55 15.32 6.72
C PHE A 60 -0.33 16.46 7.72
N ARG A 61 -1.39 17.07 8.24
CA ARG A 61 -1.29 18.20 9.18
C ARG A 61 -1.23 17.77 10.64
N THR A 62 -1.90 16.68 10.99
CA THR A 62 -2.10 16.29 12.40
C THR A 62 -1.10 15.27 12.90
N THR A 63 -0.42 14.56 12.01
CA THR A 63 0.41 13.41 12.38
C THR A 63 1.84 13.59 11.87
N ASP A 64 2.81 13.50 12.78
CA ASP A 64 4.23 13.61 12.43
C ASP A 64 4.66 12.42 11.55
N PRO A 65 5.21 12.64 10.34
CA PRO A 65 5.65 11.57 9.44
C PRO A 65 6.68 10.60 10.03
N ARG A 66 7.36 10.97 11.12
CA ARG A 66 8.33 10.11 11.81
C ARG A 66 7.68 9.15 12.81
N GLN A 67 6.39 9.33 13.11
CA GLN A 67 5.66 8.50 14.07
C GLN A 67 4.96 7.34 13.37
N LEU A 68 4.91 6.17 14.04
CA LEU A 68 4.19 5.00 13.55
C LEU A 68 2.69 5.28 13.29
N GLY A 69 2.09 6.20 14.06
CA GLY A 69 0.70 6.61 13.85
C GLY A 69 0.44 7.18 12.45
N TYR A 70 1.45 7.80 11.82
CA TYR A 70 1.33 8.37 10.48
C TYR A 70 1.06 7.30 9.42
N SER A 71 1.82 6.21 9.45
CA SER A 71 1.66 5.12 8.49
C SER A 71 0.36 4.35 8.71
N ILE A 72 -0.11 4.24 9.96
CA ILE A 72 -1.40 3.62 10.29
C ILE A 72 -2.56 4.45 9.75
N GLU A 73 -2.58 5.77 9.99
CA GLU A 73 -3.62 6.66 9.51
C GLU A 73 -3.66 6.71 7.97
N LEU A 74 -2.50 6.81 7.32
CA LEU A 74 -2.43 6.70 5.86
C LEU A 74 -2.92 5.35 5.36
N SER A 75 -2.50 4.24 5.98
CA SER A 75 -2.97 2.91 5.59
C SER A 75 -4.48 2.79 5.71
N ASN A 76 -5.08 3.31 6.78
CA ASN A 76 -6.53 3.29 6.98
C ASN A 76 -7.26 4.13 5.94
N LEU A 77 -6.68 5.24 5.50
CA LEU A 77 -7.24 6.09 4.45
C LEU A 77 -7.17 5.42 3.07
N PHE A 78 -6.05 4.81 2.71
CA PHE A 78 -5.86 4.20 1.39
C PHE A 78 -6.49 2.80 1.26
N ARG A 79 -6.58 2.04 2.36
CA ARG A 79 -7.01 0.64 2.34
C ARG A 79 -8.38 0.43 1.68
N PRO A 80 -9.44 1.20 1.98
CA PRO A 80 -10.74 1.01 1.33
C PRO A 80 -10.68 1.22 -0.19
N VAL A 81 -9.95 2.24 -0.64
CA VAL A 81 -9.77 2.54 -2.07
C VAL A 81 -9.00 1.41 -2.76
N ARG A 82 -7.91 0.97 -2.13
CA ARG A 82 -7.06 -0.12 -2.62
C ARG A 82 -7.81 -1.44 -2.71
N ASP A 83 -8.48 -1.85 -1.64
CA ASP A 83 -9.18 -3.14 -1.58
C ASP A 83 -10.36 -3.18 -2.59
N ASP A 84 -11.09 -2.06 -2.76
CA ASP A 84 -12.14 -1.93 -3.77
C ASP A 84 -11.58 -2.03 -5.20
N LEU A 85 -10.45 -1.35 -5.48
CA LEU A 85 -9.78 -1.44 -6.77
C LEU A 85 -9.26 -2.86 -7.05
N LEU A 86 -8.56 -3.48 -6.11
CA LEU A 86 -8.06 -4.85 -6.27
C LEU A 86 -9.20 -5.80 -6.62
N ALA A 87 -10.30 -5.75 -5.86
CA ALA A 87 -11.46 -6.59 -6.11
C ALA A 87 -12.07 -6.35 -7.51
N ARG A 88 -12.18 -5.08 -7.94
CA ARG A 88 -12.73 -4.72 -9.25
C ARG A 88 -11.92 -5.29 -10.41
N PHE A 89 -10.60 -5.34 -10.28
CA PHE A 89 -9.70 -5.87 -11.31
C PHE A 89 -9.41 -7.37 -11.12
N GLY A 90 -10.15 -8.07 -10.27
CA GLY A 90 -10.04 -9.52 -10.09
C GLY A 90 -8.84 -9.96 -9.24
N PHE A 91 -8.23 -9.05 -8.49
CA PHE A 91 -7.15 -9.36 -7.56
C PHE A 91 -7.69 -9.63 -6.16
N PRO A 92 -7.03 -10.51 -5.37
CA PRO A 92 -7.33 -10.65 -3.94
C PRO A 92 -7.19 -9.30 -3.23
N THR A 93 -7.94 -9.06 -2.16
CA THR A 93 -7.73 -7.87 -1.31
C THR A 93 -6.56 -8.09 -0.34
N GLY A 94 -5.96 -7.00 0.13
CA GLY A 94 -4.84 -7.06 1.09
C GLY A 94 -3.48 -7.26 0.43
N GLU A 95 -2.48 -7.61 1.24
CA GLU A 95 -1.05 -7.59 0.83
C GLU A 95 -0.74 -8.49 -0.36
N VAL A 96 -1.38 -9.66 -0.44
CA VAL A 96 -1.20 -10.57 -1.58
C VAL A 96 -1.71 -9.95 -2.87
N GLY A 97 -2.84 -9.24 -2.80
CA GLY A 97 -3.38 -8.44 -3.89
C GLY A 97 -2.45 -7.35 -4.35
N ASP A 98 -1.90 -6.60 -3.39
CA ASP A 98 -0.96 -5.51 -3.65
C ASP A 98 0.25 -5.99 -4.43
N VAL A 99 0.84 -7.13 -4.01
CA VAL A 99 1.99 -7.73 -4.70
C VAL A 99 1.61 -8.22 -6.10
N ALA A 100 0.48 -8.91 -6.23
CA ALA A 100 0.00 -9.43 -7.51
C ALA A 100 -0.28 -8.29 -8.51
N MET A 101 -0.95 -7.22 -8.06
CA MET A 101 -1.24 -6.03 -8.85
C MET A 101 0.05 -5.28 -9.23
N ALA A 102 0.99 -5.12 -8.30
CA ALA A 102 2.27 -4.47 -8.57
C ALA A 102 3.11 -5.23 -9.61
N LEU A 103 3.09 -6.57 -9.58
CA LEU A 103 3.74 -7.39 -10.60
C LEU A 103 3.05 -7.22 -11.96
N ALA A 104 1.72 -7.28 -12.00
CA ALA A 104 0.95 -7.14 -13.24
C ALA A 104 1.15 -5.77 -13.90
N LEU A 105 1.10 -4.69 -13.12
CA LEU A 105 1.31 -3.33 -13.61
C LEU A 105 2.78 -3.01 -13.90
N GLY A 106 3.71 -3.70 -13.23
CA GLY A 106 5.15 -3.47 -13.33
C GLY A 106 5.68 -3.56 -14.76
N GLU A 107 5.15 -4.49 -15.56
CA GLU A 107 5.53 -4.67 -16.97
C GLU A 107 5.15 -3.47 -17.84
N LEU A 108 4.11 -2.73 -17.45
CA LEU A 108 3.55 -1.61 -18.19
C LEU A 108 4.14 -0.25 -17.77
N LEU A 109 4.98 -0.20 -16.74
CA LEU A 109 5.60 1.05 -16.25
C LEU A 109 6.54 1.72 -17.28
N HIS A 110 6.91 1.03 -18.37
CA HIS A 110 7.67 1.61 -19.46
C HIS A 110 6.81 2.40 -20.46
N ASP A 111 5.51 2.15 -20.51
CA ASP A 111 4.54 2.79 -21.41
C ASP A 111 4.35 4.28 -21.06
N ALA A 112 4.27 5.12 -22.10
CA ALA A 112 4.22 6.58 -21.93
C ALA A 112 2.89 7.06 -21.34
N ASP A 113 1.78 6.42 -21.70
CA ASP A 113 0.45 6.80 -21.23
C ASP A 113 0.29 6.41 -19.76
N ILE A 114 0.75 5.21 -19.41
CA ILE A 114 0.80 4.74 -18.02
C ILE A 114 1.66 5.67 -17.15
N LYS A 115 2.85 6.06 -17.62
CA LYS A 115 3.70 7.05 -16.91
C LYS A 115 3.00 8.39 -16.71
N CYS A 116 2.25 8.86 -17.71
CA CYS A 116 1.50 10.10 -17.62
C CYS A 116 0.41 10.02 -16.55
N LEU A 117 -0.35 8.92 -16.52
CA LEU A 117 -1.37 8.68 -15.52
C LEU A 117 -0.78 8.55 -14.11
N LEU A 118 0.32 7.81 -13.96
CA LEU A 118 1.02 7.66 -12.68
C LEU A 118 1.50 9.01 -12.14
N ARG A 119 2.03 9.88 -13.01
CA ARG A 119 2.42 11.24 -12.63
C ARG A 119 1.23 12.06 -12.12
N GLN A 120 0.06 11.94 -12.74
CA GLN A 120 -1.14 12.63 -12.26
C GLN A 120 -1.60 12.11 -10.90
N VAL A 121 -1.54 10.78 -10.69
CA VAL A 121 -1.82 10.16 -9.39
C VAL A 121 -0.87 10.72 -8.33
N ASP A 122 0.44 10.75 -8.60
CA ASP A 122 1.45 11.33 -7.71
C ASP A 122 1.13 12.81 -7.39
N GLU A 123 0.81 13.61 -8.41
CA GLU A 123 0.46 15.02 -8.22
C GLU A 123 -0.73 15.16 -7.24
N HIS A 124 -1.75 14.31 -7.33
CA HIS A 124 -2.90 14.37 -6.42
C HIS A 124 -2.64 13.83 -5.01
N LEU A 125 -1.69 12.90 -4.85
CA LEU A 125 -1.27 12.42 -3.54
C LEU A 125 -0.42 13.43 -2.79
N TYR A 126 0.48 14.12 -3.48
CA TYR A 126 1.53 14.92 -2.84
C TYR A 126 1.33 16.43 -2.95
N ARG A 127 0.33 16.92 -3.69
CA ARG A 127 0.04 18.36 -3.79
C ARG A 127 -0.23 19.03 -2.44
N ASN A 128 -0.72 18.28 -1.46
CA ASN A 128 -1.05 18.79 -0.13
C ASN A 128 0.08 18.66 0.90
N GLU A 129 1.22 18.08 0.52
CA GLU A 129 2.44 18.23 1.32
C GLU A 129 2.84 19.70 1.26
N ALA A 130 2.69 20.43 2.38
CA ALA A 130 3.03 21.84 2.43
C ALA A 130 4.46 22.06 1.91
N PRO A 131 4.73 23.13 1.12
CA PRO A 131 6.10 23.47 0.75
C PRO A 131 6.87 23.69 2.05
N ILE A 132 7.81 22.79 2.32
CA ILE A 132 8.63 22.83 3.51
C ILE A 132 9.40 24.14 3.48
N ILE A 133 9.08 25.04 4.41
CA ILE A 133 9.78 26.31 4.63
C ILE A 133 11.28 25.98 4.70
N ALA A 134 12.07 26.66 3.86
CA ALA A 134 13.51 26.48 3.76
C ALA A 134 14.16 26.54 5.15
N GLY A 135 14.52 25.38 5.70
CA GLY A 135 15.15 25.28 7.02
C GLY A 135 14.75 24.06 7.86
N SER A 136 13.62 23.40 7.58
CA SER A 136 13.26 22.15 8.27
C SER A 136 13.68 20.93 7.44
N THR A 137 14.39 20.01 8.06
CA THR A 137 14.90 18.74 7.50
C THR A 137 13.76 17.77 7.19
N SER A 138 13.00 18.07 6.14
CA SER A 138 12.02 17.17 5.57
C SER A 138 12.67 16.29 4.51
N LEU A 139 12.30 15.02 4.51
CA LEU A 139 12.85 13.99 3.65
C LEU A 139 12.52 14.37 2.20
N THR A 140 13.54 14.82 1.47
CA THR A 140 13.47 15.11 0.03
C THR A 140 12.89 13.91 -0.73
N LYS A 141 12.36 14.12 -1.94
CA LYS A 141 11.93 13.03 -2.84
C LYS A 141 12.96 11.89 -2.92
N ARG A 142 14.25 12.24 -2.82
CA ARG A 142 15.39 11.30 -2.74
C ARG A 142 15.40 10.45 -1.48
N GLN A 143 15.05 11.00 -0.33
CA GLN A 143 15.02 10.31 0.96
C GLN A 143 13.75 9.46 1.14
N VAL A 144 12.63 9.85 0.52
CA VAL A 144 11.43 8.99 0.43
C VAL A 144 11.65 7.83 -0.53
N ILE A 145 12.31 8.08 -1.67
CA ILE A 145 12.77 7.00 -2.57
C ILE A 145 13.74 6.05 -1.84
N GLU A 146 14.65 6.56 -1.01
CA GLU A 146 15.50 5.69 -0.18
C GLU A 146 14.74 4.95 0.92
N ALA A 147 13.73 5.56 1.54
CA ALA A 147 12.86 4.85 2.49
C ALA A 147 12.06 3.73 1.81
N LEU A 148 11.53 3.96 0.61
CA LEU A 148 10.85 2.95 -0.20
C LEU A 148 11.80 1.83 -0.65
N ARG A 149 13.04 2.16 -1.03
CA ARG A 149 14.09 1.17 -1.33
C ARG A 149 14.47 0.35 -0.12
N LEU A 150 14.61 0.97 1.06
CA LEU A 150 14.88 0.29 2.33
C LEU A 150 13.73 -0.64 2.74
N MET A 151 12.47 -0.23 2.56
CA MET A 151 11.33 -1.11 2.80
C MET A 151 11.35 -2.30 1.84
N ILE A 152 11.52 -2.08 0.53
CA ILE A 152 11.60 -3.16 -0.47
C ILE A 152 12.82 -4.08 -0.21
N ALA A 153 13.94 -3.55 0.27
CA ALA A 153 15.13 -4.33 0.64
C ALA A 153 14.93 -5.14 1.93
N ALA A 154 14.22 -4.60 2.93
CA ALA A 154 13.87 -5.31 4.15
C ALA A 154 12.95 -6.52 3.87
N PHE A 155 12.08 -6.42 2.85
CA PHE A 155 11.29 -7.55 2.34
C PHE A 155 12.09 -8.55 1.49
N ARG A 156 13.35 -8.24 1.14
CA ARG A 156 14.26 -9.11 0.36
C ARG A 156 15.36 -9.77 1.19
N SER A 157 15.53 -9.44 2.46
CA SER A 157 16.51 -10.11 3.34
C SER A 157 15.88 -11.37 3.97
N PRO A 158 16.41 -12.59 3.68
CA PRO A 158 15.88 -13.84 4.23
C PRO A 158 16.16 -14.08 5.73
N ASP A 159 16.82 -13.14 6.42
CA ASP A 159 17.32 -13.35 7.80
C ASP A 159 16.39 -12.89 8.94
N LEU A 160 15.15 -12.43 8.66
CA LEU A 160 14.15 -12.18 9.72
C LEU A 160 13.42 -13.44 10.22
N HIS A 161 13.90 -14.63 9.86
CA HIS A 161 13.36 -15.93 10.33
C HIS A 161 14.23 -16.65 11.37
N ARG A 162 15.21 -16.00 12.00
CA ARG A 162 16.01 -16.68 13.03
C ARG A 162 16.38 -15.80 14.20
N THR A 163 15.39 -15.39 14.99
CA THR A 163 15.50 -15.32 16.46
C THR A 163 14.15 -14.96 17.06
N MET A 164 13.32 -15.97 17.29
CA MET A 164 12.73 -16.29 18.60
C MET A 164 12.37 -17.77 18.62
#